data_AF-A0A1X6NUW8-F1
#
_entry.id   AF-A0A1X6NUW8-F1
#
_cell.length_a   1.000
_cell.length_b   1.000
_cell.length_c   1.000
_cell.angle_alpha   90.00
_cell.angle_beta   90.00
_cell.angle_gamma   90.00
#
_symmetry.space_group_name_H-M   'P 1'
#
loop_
_entity.id
_entity.type
_entity.pdbx_description
1 polymer ?
#
loop_
_entity_poly.entity_id
_entity_poly.type
_entity_poly.pdbx_seq_one_letter_code
_entity_poly.pdbx_strand_id
1 'polypeptide(L)'
;MTAFVGATAAAVARRPSAAAAARCPPRTSAFTPAAAPVLRRARRSNLKGFIKTRGSLVPGEEFVFWWAGDIYGVPDSPHGGGGGGAAKHLFAFEGYNIGRMVPVEGGWRLLTREVGVYRDAKTKALLTSWVNPFTGQTCECVPVYNDPVNQEFLAHHPRRGAFGIPTTVGGGDVYWSAEIFLNYPSPLPRADYPDAAQSDVYSSLEMFQFFGKEAHLADATVPAAPDVQISWVRLGQWLPFMRMGDAPGRIVYHTRGRRLAGGYADLAPDLRALVEAHDVKYASAPTAFSSPNETSWTYFRKWLAQKGGGRVDGTVAGPEPAVAAVTGSLNDAPPAEARAAVAVGAAATTTAAAADGDGGGASSTPSAAAAATASPAAPTPGSVAAAGGRPPPVSADAARTYTRSQLRAGSGGSPSAPLLVGLRGLVFDVSTARRHYGPGEPYAALTGRDATRALVTGELSGVEWPAGGGPPLSAAQEVDLAGWVAFMTKTYPVVGTLV
;
A
#
# COMPACT_ATOMS: atom_id res chain seq x y z
N MET A 1 43.36 63.83 -47.64
CA MET A 1 43.16 64.94 -46.69
C MET A 1 42.52 64.35 -45.45
N THR A 2 43.07 64.33 -44.25
CA THR A 2 44.33 64.83 -43.68
C THR A 2 44.49 64.13 -42.30
N ALA A 3 45.72 63.66 -42.01
CA ALA A 3 46.43 63.33 -40.75
C ALA A 3 45.69 62.71 -39.52
N PHE A 4 46.12 61.56 -38.97
CA PHE A 4 47.28 61.26 -38.09
C PHE A 4 47.22 62.00 -36.73
N VAL A 5 47.31 61.35 -35.55
CA VAL A 5 48.46 60.71 -34.85
C VAL A 5 47.84 59.80 -33.74
N GLY A 6 48.32 58.65 -33.26
CA GLY A 6 49.63 58.01 -33.23
C GLY A 6 50.02 57.67 -31.78
N ALA A 7 50.18 56.36 -31.50
CA ALA A 7 51.19 55.76 -30.61
C ALA A 7 50.96 55.57 -29.06
N THR A 8 50.96 54.27 -28.70
CA THR A 8 51.85 53.57 -27.72
C THR A 8 51.70 53.70 -26.20
N ALA A 9 51.52 52.50 -25.60
CA ALA A 9 52.43 51.83 -24.64
C ALA A 9 52.07 51.70 -23.14
N ALA A 10 52.23 50.43 -22.73
CA ALA A 10 52.83 49.92 -21.49
C ALA A 10 52.04 49.96 -20.17
N ALA A 11 51.65 48.75 -19.75
CA ALA A 11 51.27 48.40 -18.40
C ALA A 11 52.48 48.45 -17.45
N VAL A 12 52.28 49.06 -16.27
CA VAL A 12 53.08 48.79 -15.06
C VAL A 12 52.13 48.64 -13.87
N ALA A 13 52.35 47.55 -13.14
CA ALA A 13 51.56 47.08 -12.02
C ALA A 13 51.60 48.02 -10.79
N ARG A 14 50.46 48.13 -10.10
CA ARG A 14 50.40 48.49 -8.67
C ARG A 14 49.47 47.52 -7.94
N ARG A 15 50.04 46.80 -6.95
CA ARG A 15 49.31 45.92 -6.02
C ARG A 15 48.40 46.76 -5.11
N PRO A 16 47.16 46.35 -4.81
CA PRO A 16 46.42 46.91 -3.70
C PRO A 16 46.69 46.18 -2.39
N SER A 17 46.67 47.00 -1.34
CA SER A 17 46.90 46.75 0.07
C SER A 17 45.93 45.75 0.71
N ALA A 18 46.41 45.05 1.73
CA ALA A 18 45.63 44.24 2.65
C ALA A 18 44.74 45.09 3.58
N ALA A 19 43.69 44.43 4.06
CA ALA A 19 42.90 44.67 5.27
C ALA A 19 41.70 45.64 5.22
N ALA A 20 40.51 45.05 5.16
CA ALA A 20 39.42 45.33 6.10
C ALA A 20 38.52 44.07 6.21
N ALA A 21 38.68 43.31 7.30
CA ALA A 21 37.83 42.17 7.60
C ALA A 21 36.42 42.63 7.99
N ALA A 22 35.46 42.52 7.07
CA ALA A 22 34.05 42.69 7.37
C ALA A 22 33.58 41.48 8.21
N ARG A 23 33.26 41.74 9.48
CA ARG A 23 32.70 40.75 10.42
C ARG A 23 31.35 40.26 9.89
N CYS A 24 31.23 38.95 9.71
CA CYS A 24 29.98 38.28 9.43
C CYS A 24 28.98 38.56 10.58
N PRO A 25 27.72 38.97 10.30
CA PRO A 25 26.73 39.10 11.37
C PRO A 25 26.43 37.71 11.96
N PRO A 26 26.12 37.62 13.28
CA PRO A 26 25.90 36.34 13.91
C PRO A 26 24.68 35.63 13.29
N ARG A 27 24.85 34.35 12.98
CA ARG A 27 23.74 33.43 12.70
C ARG A 27 22.91 33.26 13.97
N THR A 28 21.94 34.14 14.18
CA THR A 28 20.88 33.93 15.18
C THR A 28 19.55 34.40 14.61
N SER A 29 18.89 33.48 13.91
CA SER A 29 17.46 33.29 14.11
C SER A 29 17.25 31.79 14.06
N ALA A 30 17.37 31.15 15.23
CA ALA A 30 16.81 29.82 15.42
C ALA A 30 15.34 29.94 15.03
N PHE A 31 14.88 29.06 14.14
CA PHE A 31 13.49 28.94 13.75
C PHE A 31 12.67 28.83 15.03
N THR A 32 12.07 29.93 15.47
CA THR A 32 11.15 29.90 16.60
C THR A 32 9.94 29.16 16.07
N PRO A 33 9.52 28.03 16.65
CA PRO A 33 8.33 27.35 16.18
C PRO A 33 7.18 28.34 16.35
N ALA A 34 6.65 28.84 15.23
CA ALA A 34 5.38 29.54 15.24
C ALA A 34 4.38 28.65 15.99
N ALA A 35 3.56 29.26 16.86
CA ALA A 35 2.60 28.54 17.68
C ALA A 35 1.89 27.48 16.85
N ALA A 36 1.94 26.21 17.27
CA ALA A 36 1.53 25.08 16.43
C ALA A 36 0.13 25.30 15.83
N PRO A 37 -0.05 25.10 14.51
CA PRO A 37 -1.34 25.07 13.81
C PRO A 37 -2.43 24.37 14.61
N VAL A 38 -3.68 24.84 14.52
CA VAL A 38 -4.86 24.28 15.22
C VAL A 38 -4.99 22.75 15.00
N LEU A 39 -4.52 22.25 13.85
CA LEU A 39 -4.54 20.84 13.46
C LEU A 39 -3.55 19.95 14.23
N ARG A 40 -2.59 20.54 14.96
CA ARG A 40 -1.61 19.82 15.80
C ARG A 40 -2.00 19.72 17.28
N ARG A 41 -3.03 20.45 17.75
CA ARG A 41 -3.28 20.61 19.19
C ARG A 41 -4.22 19.56 19.81
N ALA A 42 -5.11 18.93 19.03
CA ALA A 42 -6.03 17.91 19.56
C ALA A 42 -6.55 16.93 18.48
N ARG A 43 -6.65 15.64 18.84
CA ARG A 43 -7.13 14.54 17.96
C ARG A 43 -8.49 14.84 17.31
N ARG A 44 -9.42 15.41 18.08
CA ARG A 44 -10.76 15.78 17.59
C ARG A 44 -10.70 16.91 16.56
N SER A 45 -9.78 17.87 16.71
CA SER A 45 -9.58 18.95 15.75
C SER A 45 -8.98 18.44 14.44
N ASN A 46 -8.07 17.46 14.52
CA ASN A 46 -7.49 16.81 13.35
C ASN A 46 -8.56 16.02 12.56
N LEU A 47 -9.37 15.19 13.24
CA LEU A 47 -10.51 14.50 12.62
C LEU A 47 -11.46 15.49 11.96
N LYS A 48 -11.87 16.56 12.67
CA LYS A 48 -12.76 17.59 12.11
C LYS A 48 -12.17 18.22 10.84
N GLY A 49 -10.88 18.57 10.84
CA GLY A 49 -10.18 19.09 9.66
C GLY A 49 -10.16 18.10 8.50
N PHE A 50 -9.95 16.82 8.78
CA PHE A 50 -10.00 15.77 7.76
C PHE A 50 -11.41 15.58 7.20
N ILE A 51 -12.46 15.63 8.02
CA ILE A 51 -13.86 15.58 7.55
C ILE A 51 -14.19 16.78 6.67
N LYS A 52 -13.77 18.00 7.03
CA LYS A 52 -13.90 19.18 6.16
C LYS A 52 -13.17 19.01 4.83
N THR A 53 -12.03 18.32 4.83
CA THR A 53 -11.26 18.02 3.63
C THR A 53 -11.95 16.95 2.77
N ARG A 54 -12.50 15.89 3.36
CA ARG A 54 -13.13 14.78 2.63
C ARG A 54 -14.59 14.99 2.29
N GLY A 55 -15.28 15.91 2.95
CA GLY A 55 -16.70 16.19 2.75
C GLY A 55 -17.17 17.46 3.45
N SER A 56 -18.26 17.35 4.20
CA SER A 56 -18.87 18.44 4.98
C SER A 56 -19.13 18.04 6.42
N LEU A 57 -19.11 19.02 7.32
CA LEU A 57 -19.60 18.91 8.69
C LEU A 57 -21.11 19.15 8.80
N VAL A 58 -21.79 19.60 7.74
CA VAL A 58 -23.26 19.65 7.71
C VAL A 58 -23.77 18.24 7.38
N PRO A 59 -24.50 17.59 8.30
CA PRO A 59 -25.01 16.24 8.06
C PRO A 59 -25.87 16.18 6.80
N GLY A 60 -25.59 15.22 5.93
CA GLY A 60 -26.37 14.98 4.72
C GLY A 60 -26.02 15.86 3.52
N GLU A 61 -25.22 16.92 3.68
CA GLU A 61 -24.74 17.75 2.57
C GLU A 61 -23.91 16.89 1.60
N GLU A 62 -24.27 16.97 0.33
CA GLU A 62 -23.59 16.25 -0.75
C GLU A 62 -22.37 17.01 -1.23
N PHE A 63 -21.36 16.26 -1.65
CA PHE A 63 -20.19 16.80 -2.31
C PHE A 63 -19.72 15.84 -3.40
N VAL A 64 -18.97 16.39 -4.36
CA VAL A 64 -18.35 15.61 -5.43
C VAL A 64 -16.85 15.89 -5.45
N PHE A 65 -16.07 14.82 -5.43
CA PHE A 65 -14.66 14.83 -5.79
C PHE A 65 -14.52 14.27 -7.19
N TRP A 66 -13.99 15.08 -8.11
CA TRP A 66 -13.68 14.66 -9.47
C TRP A 66 -12.18 14.49 -9.64
N TRP A 67 -11.76 13.54 -10.47
CA TRP A 67 -10.38 13.35 -10.89
C TRP A 67 -10.28 13.00 -12.37
N ALA A 68 -9.11 13.29 -12.93
CA ALA A 68 -8.69 12.81 -14.22
C ALA A 68 -7.19 12.51 -14.24
N GLY A 69 -6.77 11.65 -15.16
CA GLY A 69 -5.39 11.25 -15.33
C GLY A 69 -5.22 10.20 -16.40
N ASP A 70 -4.21 9.36 -16.25
CA ASP A 70 -3.84 8.36 -17.25
C ASP A 70 -3.57 7.02 -16.57
N ILE A 71 -3.79 5.93 -17.31
CA ILE A 71 -3.55 4.55 -16.90
C ILE A 71 -2.51 3.94 -17.83
N TYR A 72 -1.49 3.34 -17.23
CA TYR A 72 -0.39 2.68 -17.93
C TYR A 72 -0.37 1.20 -17.61
N GLY A 73 -0.08 0.37 -18.61
CA GLY A 73 0.22 -1.05 -18.44
C GLY A 73 1.73 -1.25 -18.41
N VAL A 74 2.23 -1.89 -17.36
CA VAL A 74 3.66 -2.11 -17.14
C VAL A 74 3.90 -3.61 -16.94
N PRO A 75 4.35 -4.33 -17.99
CA PRO A 75 4.78 -5.71 -17.86
C PRO A 75 6.01 -5.84 -16.95
N ASP A 76 6.13 -6.95 -16.22
CA ASP A 76 7.22 -7.13 -15.24
C ASP A 76 8.59 -7.41 -15.88
N SER A 77 8.62 -7.90 -17.12
CA SER A 77 9.85 -7.99 -17.91
C SER A 77 9.80 -7.04 -19.10
N PRO A 78 10.73 -6.06 -19.18
CA PRO A 78 10.87 -5.21 -20.37
C PRO A 78 11.55 -5.94 -21.54
N HIS A 79 12.15 -7.11 -21.29
CA HIS A 79 12.92 -7.88 -22.27
C HIS A 79 12.35 -9.30 -22.33
N GLY A 80 11.52 -9.53 -23.33
CA GLY A 80 10.60 -10.65 -23.41
C GLY A 80 11.20 -12.04 -23.24
N GLY A 81 10.42 -12.89 -22.58
CA GLY A 81 10.47 -14.34 -22.67
C GLY A 81 9.05 -14.87 -22.46
N GLY A 82 8.13 -14.50 -23.36
CA GLY A 82 6.74 -15.00 -23.34
C GLY A 82 5.61 -13.96 -23.38
N GLY A 83 5.87 -12.69 -23.71
CA GLY A 83 4.82 -11.66 -23.89
C GLY A 83 5.11 -10.25 -23.32
N GLY A 84 6.26 -10.05 -22.66
CA GLY A 84 6.62 -8.75 -22.06
C GLY A 84 7.10 -7.72 -23.09
N GLY A 85 6.25 -6.73 -23.40
CA GLY A 85 6.61 -5.53 -24.15
C GLY A 85 6.94 -4.33 -23.25
N ALA A 86 7.34 -3.21 -23.84
CA ALA A 86 7.52 -1.95 -23.11
C ALA A 86 6.21 -1.48 -22.46
N ALA A 87 6.31 -0.63 -21.43
CA ALA A 87 5.16 0.01 -20.81
C ALA A 87 4.32 0.77 -21.85
N LYS A 88 2.99 0.72 -21.72
CA LYS A 88 2.05 1.32 -22.67
C LYS A 88 1.08 2.24 -21.97
N HIS A 89 0.83 3.41 -22.56
CA HIS A 89 -0.29 4.27 -22.18
C HIS A 89 -1.58 3.63 -22.71
N LEU A 90 -2.43 3.16 -21.79
CA LEU A 90 -3.63 2.40 -22.15
C LEU A 90 -4.83 3.33 -22.30
N PHE A 91 -5.05 4.21 -21.32
CA PHE A 91 -6.26 5.01 -21.22
C PHE A 91 -5.96 6.40 -20.66
N ALA A 92 -6.68 7.40 -21.15
CA ALA A 92 -7.04 8.51 -20.28
C ALA A 92 -8.15 8.04 -19.34
N PHE A 93 -8.14 8.50 -18.10
CA PHE A 93 -9.10 8.09 -17.08
C PHE A 93 -9.76 9.31 -16.45
N GLU A 94 -11.06 9.24 -16.24
CA GLU A 94 -11.85 10.28 -15.59
C GLU A 94 -12.84 9.63 -14.65
N GLY A 95 -13.07 10.23 -13.49
CA GLY A 95 -14.05 9.71 -12.54
C GLY A 95 -14.44 10.71 -11.48
N TYR A 96 -15.41 10.31 -10.69
CA TYR A 96 -15.82 11.06 -9.51
C TYR A 96 -16.32 10.15 -8.40
N ASN A 97 -16.20 10.66 -7.18
CA ASN A 97 -16.82 10.12 -5.98
C ASN A 97 -17.85 11.15 -5.52
N ILE A 98 -19.10 10.72 -5.40
CA ILE A 98 -20.19 11.53 -4.85
C ILE A 98 -20.55 10.99 -3.46
N GLY A 99 -20.55 11.89 -2.48
CA GLY A 99 -20.62 11.48 -1.10
C GLY A 99 -21.38 12.43 -0.19
N ARG A 100 -21.71 11.91 0.99
CA ARG A 100 -22.18 12.69 2.12
C ARG A 100 -21.59 12.17 3.42
N MET A 101 -21.48 13.06 4.40
CA MET A 101 -21.02 12.73 5.75
C MET A 101 -22.23 12.55 6.68
N VAL A 102 -22.23 11.45 7.43
CA VAL A 102 -23.26 11.11 8.43
C VAL A 102 -22.59 11.03 9.79
N PRO A 103 -23.02 11.83 10.79
CA PRO A 103 -22.46 11.74 12.13
C PRO A 103 -22.83 10.40 12.77
N VAL A 104 -21.87 9.81 13.47
CA VAL A 104 -22.06 8.60 14.28
C VAL A 104 -21.42 8.79 15.64
N GLU A 105 -21.68 7.87 16.57
CA GLU A 105 -20.99 7.89 17.86
C GLU A 105 -19.47 7.87 17.65
N GLY A 106 -18.77 8.85 18.23
CA GLY A 106 -17.32 8.95 18.16
C GLY A 106 -16.74 9.42 16.82
N GLY A 107 -17.54 9.76 15.81
CA GLY A 107 -17.00 10.22 14.53
C GLY A 107 -18.02 10.38 13.40
N TRP A 108 -17.62 9.98 12.19
CA TRP A 108 -18.38 10.18 10.96
C TRP A 108 -18.31 8.96 10.05
N ARG A 109 -19.40 8.68 9.35
CA ARG A 109 -19.44 7.78 8.20
C ARG A 109 -19.48 8.60 6.92
N LEU A 110 -18.65 8.21 5.98
CA LEU A 110 -18.65 8.68 4.62
C LEU A 110 -19.43 7.68 3.78
N LEU A 111 -20.59 8.11 3.28
CA LEU A 111 -21.43 7.31 2.39
C LEU A 111 -21.21 7.75 0.95
N THR A 112 -20.78 6.84 0.06
CA THR A 112 -20.41 7.26 -1.30
C THR A 112 -20.75 6.24 -2.38
N ARG A 113 -20.85 6.79 -3.59
CA ARG A 113 -20.75 6.06 -4.85
C ARG A 113 -19.55 6.57 -5.62
N GLU A 114 -19.00 5.70 -6.44
CA GLU A 114 -17.87 6.03 -7.29
C GLU A 114 -18.13 5.60 -8.73
N VAL A 115 -17.83 6.51 -9.67
CA VAL A 115 -17.86 6.25 -11.09
C VAL A 115 -16.51 6.57 -11.71
N GLY A 116 -16.06 5.71 -12.62
CA GLY A 116 -14.84 5.91 -13.40
C GLY A 116 -15.00 5.42 -14.82
N VAL A 117 -14.55 6.20 -15.79
CA VAL A 117 -14.66 5.91 -17.22
C VAL A 117 -13.30 5.91 -17.90
N TYR A 118 -13.18 5.07 -18.92
CA TYR A 118 -11.98 4.97 -19.74
C TYR A 118 -12.18 5.77 -21.02
N ARG A 119 -11.17 6.55 -21.38
CA ARG A 119 -11.13 7.39 -22.56
C ARG A 119 -9.91 7.03 -23.40
N ASP A 120 -10.01 7.24 -24.70
CA ASP A 120 -8.91 7.04 -25.62
C ASP A 120 -7.71 7.91 -25.19
N ALA A 121 -6.53 7.29 -25.14
CA ALA A 121 -5.33 7.94 -24.62
C ALA A 121 -4.97 9.24 -25.37
N LYS A 122 -5.31 9.34 -26.67
CA LYS A 122 -4.95 10.47 -27.54
C LYS A 122 -6.11 11.44 -27.74
N THR A 123 -7.24 10.94 -28.20
CA THR A 123 -8.42 11.74 -28.57
C THR A 123 -9.28 12.12 -27.37
N LYS A 124 -9.10 11.43 -26.22
CA LYS A 124 -9.91 11.58 -25.01
C LYS A 124 -11.40 11.28 -25.21
N ALA A 125 -11.76 10.67 -26.34
CA ALA A 125 -13.10 10.15 -26.58
C ALA A 125 -13.42 9.02 -25.61
N LEU A 126 -14.65 8.97 -25.12
CA LEU A 126 -15.13 7.90 -24.25
C LEU A 126 -15.04 6.54 -24.95
N LEU A 127 -14.51 5.53 -24.25
CA LEU A 127 -14.36 4.19 -24.79
C LEU A 127 -15.46 3.25 -24.28
N THR A 128 -16.17 2.64 -25.21
CA THR A 128 -17.03 1.46 -24.97
C THR A 128 -16.32 0.16 -25.37
N SER A 129 -15.35 0.24 -26.28
CA SER A 129 -14.46 -0.86 -26.66
C SER A 129 -13.03 -0.34 -26.83
N TRP A 130 -12.06 -1.25 -26.69
CA TRP A 130 -10.65 -0.92 -26.73
C TRP A 130 -9.83 -2.12 -27.24
N VAL A 131 -8.86 -1.85 -28.11
CA VAL A 131 -7.93 -2.88 -28.58
C VAL A 131 -6.79 -3.01 -27.59
N ASN A 132 -6.66 -4.17 -26.96
CA ASN A 132 -5.57 -4.47 -26.06
C ASN A 132 -4.23 -4.49 -26.82
N PRO A 133 -3.31 -3.56 -26.56
CA PRO A 133 -2.07 -3.42 -27.32
C PRO A 133 -1.03 -4.49 -26.95
N PHE A 134 -1.30 -5.36 -25.98
CA PHE A 134 -0.45 -6.51 -25.64
C PHE A 134 -0.92 -7.78 -26.35
N THR A 135 -2.23 -7.96 -26.53
CA THR A 135 -2.81 -9.21 -27.09
C THR A 135 -3.39 -9.03 -28.50
N GLY A 136 -3.63 -7.80 -28.94
CA GLY A 136 -4.34 -7.47 -30.17
C GLY A 136 -5.86 -7.70 -30.13
N GLN A 137 -6.39 -8.17 -29.00
CA GLN A 137 -7.81 -8.45 -28.84
C GLN A 137 -8.62 -7.17 -28.60
N THR A 138 -9.82 -7.09 -29.17
CA THR A 138 -10.80 -6.05 -28.81
C THR A 138 -11.54 -6.46 -27.54
N CYS A 139 -11.50 -5.62 -26.52
CA CYS A 139 -12.15 -5.77 -25.22
C CYS A 139 -13.29 -4.76 -25.08
N GLU A 140 -14.43 -5.16 -24.52
CA GLU A 140 -15.47 -4.22 -24.06
C GLU A 140 -14.96 -3.52 -22.79
N CYS A 141 -14.92 -2.19 -22.79
CA CYS A 141 -14.53 -1.44 -21.61
C CYS A 141 -15.67 -1.51 -20.58
N VAL A 142 -15.34 -1.85 -19.34
CA VAL A 142 -16.31 -1.92 -18.24
C VAL A 142 -16.06 -0.74 -17.31
N PRO A 143 -16.89 0.32 -17.34
CA PRO A 143 -16.75 1.45 -16.42
C PRO A 143 -16.83 0.99 -14.96
N VAL A 144 -16.21 1.77 -14.09
CA VAL A 144 -16.35 1.60 -12.65
C VAL A 144 -17.70 2.19 -12.24
N TYR A 145 -18.52 1.38 -11.59
CA TYR A 145 -19.78 1.78 -10.98
C TYR A 145 -19.86 1.11 -9.61
N ASN A 146 -19.16 1.69 -8.64
CA ASN A 146 -19.11 1.13 -7.30
C ASN A 146 -20.20 1.74 -6.41
N ASP A 147 -21.08 0.89 -5.89
CA ASP A 147 -22.11 1.26 -4.91
C ASP A 147 -22.32 0.11 -3.90
N PRO A 148 -21.94 0.27 -2.62
CA PRO A 148 -21.36 1.45 -1.99
C PRO A 148 -19.83 1.47 -1.97
N VAL A 149 -19.23 2.63 -1.72
CA VAL A 149 -17.80 2.79 -1.32
C VAL A 149 -17.73 3.57 0.00
N ASN A 150 -18.21 2.95 1.07
CA ASN A 150 -18.35 3.60 2.37
C ASN A 150 -17.06 3.56 3.19
N GLN A 151 -16.83 4.60 3.99
CA GLN A 151 -15.70 4.67 4.94
C GLN A 151 -16.18 5.16 6.31
N GLU A 152 -15.43 4.83 7.35
CA GLU A 152 -15.74 5.25 8.72
C GLU A 152 -14.51 5.90 9.37
N PHE A 153 -14.72 7.10 9.91
CA PHE A 153 -13.71 7.94 10.53
C PHE A 153 -14.10 8.23 11.98
N LEU A 154 -13.63 7.37 12.88
CA LEU A 154 -13.84 7.52 14.32
C LEU A 154 -12.61 8.15 14.96
N ALA A 155 -12.84 9.01 15.96
CA ALA A 155 -11.77 9.57 16.78
C ALA A 155 -10.96 8.46 17.49
N HIS A 156 -11.62 7.33 17.79
CA HIS A 156 -10.99 6.11 18.26
C HIS A 156 -11.73 4.90 17.67
N HIS A 157 -11.06 4.15 16.79
CA HIS A 157 -11.62 2.95 16.17
C HIS A 157 -11.26 1.71 17.01
N PRO A 158 -12.20 0.78 17.28
CA PRO A 158 -11.95 -0.38 18.15
C PRO A 158 -10.75 -1.24 17.74
N ARG A 159 -10.51 -1.37 16.43
CA ARG A 159 -9.39 -2.17 15.89
C ARG A 159 -8.15 -1.37 15.52
N ARG A 160 -8.30 -0.07 15.22
CA ARG A 160 -7.22 0.77 14.65
C ARG A 160 -6.68 1.79 15.65
N GLY A 161 -7.29 1.92 16.82
CA GLY A 161 -6.91 2.88 17.84
C GLY A 161 -7.31 4.30 17.48
N ALA A 162 -6.56 5.28 17.99
CA ALA A 162 -6.84 6.69 17.80
C ALA A 162 -6.76 7.10 16.31
N PHE A 163 -7.63 8.01 15.90
CA PHE A 163 -7.55 8.60 14.57
C PHE A 163 -6.21 9.29 14.35
N GLY A 164 -5.59 9.01 13.20
CA GLY A 164 -4.41 9.71 12.73
C GLY A 164 -4.18 9.47 11.25
N ILE A 165 -4.18 10.55 10.48
CA ILE A 165 -3.77 10.57 9.07
C ILE A 165 -2.43 11.30 9.00
N PRO A 166 -1.39 10.74 8.32
CA PRO A 166 -0.16 11.47 8.03
C PRO A 166 -0.46 12.87 7.49
N THR A 167 0.01 13.89 8.22
CA THR A 167 -0.31 15.29 7.93
C THR A 167 0.97 16.12 7.92
N THR A 168 1.22 16.81 6.82
CA THR A 168 2.24 17.86 6.74
C THR A 168 1.53 19.22 6.65
N VAL A 169 2.09 20.24 7.29
CA VAL A 169 1.56 21.61 7.25
C VAL A 169 2.71 22.55 6.92
N GLY A 170 2.51 23.47 5.98
CA GLY A 170 3.52 24.44 5.58
C GLY A 170 2.97 25.44 4.57
N GLY A 171 3.41 26.71 4.64
CA GLY A 171 3.01 27.74 3.68
C GLY A 171 1.51 28.10 3.69
N GLY A 172 0.77 27.78 4.76
CA GLY A 172 -0.69 27.92 4.82
C GLY A 172 -1.46 26.76 4.18
N ASP A 173 -0.76 25.73 3.71
CA ASP A 173 -1.31 24.51 3.13
C ASP A 173 -1.21 23.32 4.10
N VAL A 174 -2.15 22.39 3.95
CA VAL A 174 -2.26 21.15 4.69
C VAL A 174 -2.29 20.00 3.69
N TYR A 175 -1.40 19.05 3.91
CA TYR A 175 -1.15 17.89 3.06
C TYR A 175 -1.50 16.63 3.84
N TRP A 176 -2.57 15.97 3.45
CA TRP A 176 -2.99 14.69 4.03
C TRP A 176 -2.51 13.57 3.12
N SER A 177 -1.90 12.52 3.67
CA SER A 177 -1.47 11.35 2.90
C SER A 177 -2.09 10.08 3.47
N ALA A 178 -2.59 9.22 2.59
CA ALA A 178 -3.21 7.97 2.97
C ALA A 178 -2.86 6.87 1.96
N GLU A 179 -2.18 5.85 2.45
CA GLU A 179 -1.81 4.66 1.69
C GLU A 179 -2.71 3.49 2.09
N ILE A 180 -3.33 2.83 1.12
CA ILE A 180 -4.21 1.69 1.31
C ILE A 180 -3.59 0.47 0.63
N PHE A 181 -3.22 -0.51 1.44
CA PHE A 181 -2.68 -1.79 0.97
C PHE A 181 -3.81 -2.81 0.94
N LEU A 182 -4.31 -3.11 -0.26
CA LEU A 182 -5.37 -4.08 -0.47
C LEU A 182 -4.75 -5.45 -0.73
N ASN A 183 -5.15 -6.44 0.07
CA ASN A 183 -4.77 -7.84 -0.13
C ASN A 183 -5.87 -8.75 0.44
N TYR A 184 -6.67 -9.36 -0.44
CA TYR A 184 -7.81 -10.21 -0.04
C TYR A 184 -8.14 -11.24 -1.13
N PRO A 185 -8.91 -12.31 -0.82
CA PRO A 185 -9.33 -13.29 -1.83
C PRO A 185 -10.03 -12.61 -3.01
N SER A 186 -9.58 -12.88 -4.23
CA SER A 186 -10.21 -12.33 -5.43
C SER A 186 -11.67 -12.82 -5.53
N PRO A 187 -12.64 -11.94 -5.79
CA PRO A 187 -14.02 -12.36 -6.06
C PRO A 187 -14.16 -13.01 -7.46
N LEU A 188 -13.07 -13.03 -8.23
CA LEU A 188 -12.89 -13.73 -9.50
C LEU A 188 -11.83 -14.83 -9.31
N PRO A 189 -12.19 -16.03 -8.84
CA PRO A 189 -11.26 -17.16 -8.75
C PRO A 189 -10.75 -17.53 -10.15
N ARG A 190 -9.45 -17.82 -10.28
CA ARG A 190 -8.83 -18.14 -11.57
C ARG A 190 -9.37 -19.39 -12.22
N ALA A 191 -9.73 -20.40 -11.42
CA ALA A 191 -10.36 -21.62 -11.93
C ALA A 191 -11.65 -21.31 -12.72
N ASP A 192 -12.31 -20.22 -12.36
CA ASP A 192 -13.61 -19.81 -12.92
C ASP A 192 -13.46 -18.71 -13.98
N TYR A 193 -12.42 -17.87 -13.84
CA TYR A 193 -12.17 -16.68 -14.65
C TYR A 193 -10.68 -16.54 -15.06
N PRO A 194 -10.09 -17.52 -15.76
CA PRO A 194 -8.64 -17.58 -16.01
C PRO A 194 -8.14 -16.43 -16.88
N ASP A 195 -8.97 -15.91 -17.78
CA ASP A 195 -8.64 -14.75 -18.63
C ASP A 195 -8.75 -13.42 -17.86
N ALA A 196 -9.61 -13.35 -16.84
CA ALA A 196 -10.02 -12.09 -16.20
C ALA A 196 -9.40 -11.88 -14.81
N ALA A 197 -8.63 -12.84 -14.30
CA ALA A 197 -8.03 -12.77 -12.98
C ALA A 197 -6.54 -13.12 -13.04
N GLN A 198 -5.68 -12.22 -12.56
CA GLN A 198 -4.23 -12.44 -12.51
C GLN A 198 -3.80 -13.40 -11.39
N SER A 199 -4.60 -13.48 -10.32
CA SER A 199 -4.33 -14.30 -9.14
C SER A 199 -5.65 -14.58 -8.40
N ASP A 200 -5.68 -15.65 -7.60
CA ASP A 200 -6.77 -15.93 -6.64
C ASP A 200 -6.77 -14.96 -5.45
N VAL A 201 -5.73 -14.13 -5.33
CA VAL A 201 -5.65 -13.03 -4.37
C VAL A 201 -5.63 -11.72 -5.14
N TYR A 202 -6.60 -10.85 -4.84
CA TYR A 202 -6.55 -9.47 -5.30
C TYR A 202 -5.54 -8.70 -4.46
N SER A 203 -4.61 -8.01 -5.14
CA SER A 203 -3.64 -7.13 -4.50
C SER A 203 -3.52 -5.81 -5.24
N SER A 204 -3.55 -4.70 -4.50
CA SER A 204 -3.42 -3.35 -5.03
C SER A 204 -2.88 -2.41 -3.96
N LEU A 205 -2.15 -1.38 -4.37
CA LEU A 205 -1.78 -0.25 -3.52
C LEU A 205 -2.50 0.99 -4.06
N GLU A 206 -3.15 1.73 -3.18
CA GLU A 206 -3.68 3.06 -3.48
C GLU A 206 -2.98 4.11 -2.61
N MET A 207 -2.59 5.22 -3.20
CA MET A 207 -1.87 6.30 -2.55
C MET A 207 -2.63 7.59 -2.84
N PHE A 208 -3.24 8.15 -1.79
CA PHE A 208 -3.99 9.38 -1.86
C PHE A 208 -3.21 10.53 -1.22
N GLN A 209 -3.26 11.68 -1.88
CA GLN A 209 -2.98 12.96 -1.25
C GLN A 209 -4.18 13.88 -1.35
N PHE A 210 -4.49 14.56 -0.26
CA PHE A 210 -5.47 15.64 -0.22
C PHE A 210 -4.78 16.93 0.19
N PHE A 211 -5.07 18.00 -0.53
CA PHE A 211 -4.47 19.31 -0.30
C PHE A 211 -5.58 20.29 0.08
N GLY A 212 -5.43 20.96 1.22
CA GLY A 212 -6.39 21.97 1.68
C GLY A 212 -5.69 23.16 2.33
N LYS A 213 -6.41 24.27 2.47
CA LYS A 213 -5.89 25.48 3.11
C LYS A 213 -6.08 25.43 4.62
N GLU A 214 -5.04 25.72 5.38
CA GLU A 214 -5.09 25.71 6.84
C GLU A 214 -6.18 26.67 7.37
N ALA A 215 -6.28 27.87 6.79
CA ALA A 215 -7.29 28.86 7.14
C ALA A 215 -8.72 28.29 7.02
N HIS A 216 -9.03 27.61 5.90
CA HIS A 216 -10.34 27.00 5.69
C HIS A 216 -10.60 25.87 6.67
N LEU A 217 -9.59 25.09 7.06
CA LEU A 217 -9.77 23.96 7.98
C LEU A 217 -9.92 24.41 9.43
N ALA A 218 -9.21 25.47 9.83
CA ALA A 218 -9.28 26.06 11.16
C ALA A 218 -10.56 26.88 11.40
N ASP A 219 -11.15 27.48 10.35
CA ASP A 219 -12.35 28.31 10.47
C ASP A 219 -13.59 27.49 10.86
N ALA A 220 -14.21 27.82 12.00
CA ALA A 220 -15.40 27.13 12.50
C ALA A 220 -16.67 27.41 11.67
N THR A 221 -16.72 28.51 10.93
CA THR A 221 -17.84 28.89 10.05
C THR A 221 -17.80 28.22 8.69
N VAL A 222 -16.67 27.59 8.34
CA VAL A 222 -16.52 26.79 7.12
C VAL A 222 -16.82 25.34 7.46
N PRO A 223 -17.97 24.77 7.04
CA PRO A 223 -18.29 23.38 7.32
C PRO A 223 -17.61 22.39 6.36
N ALA A 224 -17.21 22.85 5.18
CA ALA A 224 -16.67 22.06 4.09
C ALA A 224 -15.57 22.88 3.41
N ALA A 225 -14.36 22.35 3.27
CA ALA A 225 -13.27 23.11 2.63
C ALA A 225 -13.54 23.25 1.11
N PRO A 226 -13.64 24.46 0.57
CA PRO A 226 -14.05 24.66 -0.82
C PRO A 226 -12.97 24.23 -1.83
N ASP A 227 -11.70 24.56 -1.56
CA ASP A 227 -10.59 24.39 -2.50
C ASP A 227 -9.72 23.16 -2.20
N VAL A 228 -10.34 21.99 -2.07
CA VAL A 228 -9.59 20.75 -1.85
C VAL A 228 -9.15 20.17 -3.18
N GLN A 229 -7.84 19.97 -3.34
CA GLN A 229 -7.27 19.22 -4.47
C GLN A 229 -6.95 17.79 -4.03
N ILE A 230 -6.89 16.88 -4.99
CA ILE A 230 -6.51 15.48 -4.76
C ILE A 230 -5.44 15.03 -5.75
N SER A 231 -4.56 14.15 -5.29
CA SER A 231 -3.71 13.31 -6.13
C SER A 231 -4.01 11.86 -5.75
N TRP A 232 -4.14 10.99 -6.74
CA TRP A 232 -4.36 9.57 -6.51
C TRP A 232 -3.52 8.75 -7.48
N VAL A 233 -2.72 7.86 -6.91
CA VAL A 233 -1.93 6.86 -7.61
C VAL A 233 -2.43 5.50 -7.18
N ARG A 234 -2.56 4.57 -8.13
CA ARG A 234 -2.87 3.17 -7.83
C ARG A 234 -1.94 2.26 -8.61
N LEU A 235 -1.39 1.27 -7.92
CA LEU A 235 -0.73 0.12 -8.51
C LEU A 235 -1.67 -1.08 -8.34
N GLY A 236 -2.09 -1.70 -9.44
CA GLY A 236 -3.04 -2.81 -9.39
C GLY A 236 -2.68 -3.93 -10.36
N GLN A 237 -3.38 -5.06 -10.21
CA GLN A 237 -3.41 -6.12 -11.20
C GLN A 237 -4.09 -5.66 -12.50
N TRP A 238 -3.90 -6.38 -13.60
CA TRP A 238 -4.63 -6.12 -14.84
C TRP A 238 -6.14 -6.05 -14.62
N LEU A 239 -6.81 -5.11 -15.28
CA LEU A 239 -8.27 -5.00 -15.16
C LEU A 239 -8.92 -6.25 -15.77
N PRO A 240 -9.99 -6.79 -15.17
CA PRO A 240 -10.58 -8.04 -15.62
C PRO A 240 -11.00 -8.03 -17.10
N PHE A 241 -11.56 -6.92 -17.57
CA PHE A 241 -11.99 -6.78 -18.96
C PHE A 241 -10.83 -6.76 -19.98
N MET A 242 -9.60 -6.53 -19.53
CA MET A 242 -8.42 -6.54 -20.41
C MET A 242 -8.03 -7.95 -20.87
N ARG A 243 -8.57 -9.00 -20.24
CA ARG A 243 -8.31 -10.40 -20.59
C ARG A 243 -6.82 -10.79 -20.56
N MET A 244 -6.10 -10.31 -19.56
CA MET A 244 -4.65 -10.54 -19.44
C MET A 244 -4.30 -11.83 -18.69
N GLY A 245 -5.25 -12.49 -18.05
CA GLY A 245 -5.01 -13.67 -17.20
C GLY A 245 -3.89 -13.44 -16.20
N ASP A 246 -2.99 -14.42 -16.03
CA ASP A 246 -1.77 -14.37 -15.17
C ASP A 246 -0.59 -13.70 -15.86
N ALA A 247 -0.79 -12.98 -16.97
CA ALA A 247 0.32 -12.29 -17.62
C ALA A 247 1.04 -11.39 -16.58
N PRO A 248 2.38 -11.52 -16.46
CA PRO A 248 3.12 -10.80 -15.44
C PRO A 248 3.14 -9.30 -15.76
N GLY A 249 2.85 -8.48 -14.76
CA GLY A 249 2.71 -7.04 -14.92
C GLY A 249 1.69 -6.43 -13.99
N ARG A 250 1.48 -5.13 -14.19
CA ARG A 250 0.62 -4.28 -13.37
C ARG A 250 0.04 -3.12 -14.19
N ILE A 251 -1.03 -2.55 -13.67
CA ILE A 251 -1.52 -1.25 -14.10
C ILE A 251 -1.10 -0.17 -13.12
N VAL A 252 -0.82 1.01 -13.64
CA VAL A 252 -0.47 2.21 -12.88
C VAL A 252 -1.44 3.31 -13.23
N TYR A 253 -2.23 3.75 -12.26
CA TYR A 253 -3.04 4.96 -12.33
C TYR A 253 -2.21 6.13 -11.83
N HIS A 254 -2.25 7.24 -12.54
CA HIS A 254 -1.69 8.50 -12.05
C HIS A 254 -2.69 9.62 -12.35
N THR A 255 -3.36 10.08 -11.31
CA THR A 255 -4.50 10.99 -11.43
C THR A 255 -4.39 12.17 -10.48
N ARG A 256 -5.12 13.22 -10.82
CA ARG A 256 -5.25 14.44 -10.03
C ARG A 256 -6.67 14.96 -10.15
N GLY A 257 -7.09 15.75 -9.19
CA GLY A 257 -8.47 16.17 -9.11
C GLY A 257 -8.73 17.26 -8.10
N ARG A 258 -10.01 17.52 -7.87
CA ARG A 258 -10.48 18.51 -6.92
C ARG A 258 -11.92 18.25 -6.49
N ARG A 259 -12.32 18.91 -5.42
CA ARG A 259 -13.73 19.10 -5.10
C ARG A 259 -14.39 20.00 -6.15
N LEU A 260 -15.62 19.69 -6.52
CA LEU A 260 -16.45 20.51 -7.41
C LEU A 260 -17.40 21.38 -6.58
N ALA A 261 -17.49 22.67 -6.92
CA ALA A 261 -18.29 23.63 -6.16
C ALA A 261 -19.78 23.48 -6.47
N GLY A 262 -20.13 23.24 -7.74
CA GLY A 262 -21.49 22.91 -8.19
C GLY A 262 -21.83 21.42 -8.07
N GLY A 263 -21.00 20.62 -7.40
CA GLY A 263 -21.24 19.20 -7.19
C GLY A 263 -21.33 18.42 -8.52
N TYR A 264 -22.35 17.57 -8.64
CA TYR A 264 -22.54 16.72 -9.82
C TYR A 264 -22.75 17.53 -11.10
N ALA A 265 -23.39 18.70 -11.03
CA ALA A 265 -23.70 19.53 -12.18
C ALA A 265 -22.45 20.09 -12.91
N ASP A 266 -21.33 20.19 -12.20
CA ASP A 266 -20.04 20.64 -12.75
C ASP A 266 -19.32 19.57 -13.58
N LEU A 267 -19.78 18.31 -13.55
CA LEU A 267 -19.20 17.24 -14.37
C LEU A 267 -19.46 17.46 -15.86
N ALA A 268 -18.53 16.96 -16.69
CA ALA A 268 -18.62 17.03 -18.13
C ALA A 268 -19.97 16.47 -18.65
N PRO A 269 -20.64 17.13 -19.62
CA PRO A 269 -21.96 16.72 -20.07
C PRO A 269 -22.02 15.29 -20.63
N ASP A 270 -20.97 14.83 -21.31
CA ASP A 270 -20.88 13.48 -21.86
C ASP A 270 -20.79 12.42 -20.76
N LEU A 271 -20.02 12.70 -19.70
CA LEU A 271 -19.94 11.85 -18.51
C LEU A 271 -21.29 11.76 -17.79
N ARG A 272 -21.96 12.89 -17.58
CA ARG A 272 -23.29 12.90 -16.95
C ARG A 272 -24.32 12.12 -17.76
N ALA A 273 -24.35 12.33 -19.07
CA ALA A 273 -25.26 11.61 -19.97
C ALA A 273 -25.02 10.08 -19.91
N LEU A 274 -23.76 9.63 -19.88
CA LEU A 274 -23.44 8.21 -19.71
C LEU A 274 -23.91 7.65 -18.37
N VAL A 275 -23.69 8.39 -17.28
CA VAL A 275 -24.11 7.97 -15.93
C VAL A 275 -25.63 7.87 -15.83
N GLU A 276 -26.34 8.89 -16.29
CA GLU A 276 -27.81 8.96 -16.24
C GLU A 276 -28.46 7.89 -17.12
N ALA A 277 -27.84 7.56 -18.26
CA ALA A 277 -28.27 6.45 -19.11
C ALA A 277 -28.01 5.08 -18.48
N HIS A 278 -27.00 4.94 -17.60
CA HIS A 278 -26.75 3.71 -16.87
C HIS A 278 -27.73 3.55 -15.70
N ASP A 279 -27.69 4.49 -14.75
CA ASP A 279 -28.57 4.53 -13.59
C ASP A 279 -28.45 5.91 -12.90
N VAL A 280 -29.55 6.65 -12.87
CA VAL A 280 -29.62 8.00 -12.29
C VAL A 280 -29.20 8.06 -10.81
N LYS A 281 -29.20 6.93 -10.07
CA LYS A 281 -28.79 6.92 -8.66
C LYS A 281 -27.34 7.37 -8.46
N TYR A 282 -26.48 7.23 -9.47
CA TYR A 282 -25.08 7.67 -9.40
C TYR A 282 -24.94 9.19 -9.48
N ALA A 283 -26.01 9.93 -9.80
CA ALA A 283 -26.05 11.39 -9.74
C ALA A 283 -26.25 11.94 -8.30
N SER A 284 -26.41 11.08 -7.30
CA SER A 284 -26.57 11.47 -5.89
C SER A 284 -25.84 10.49 -4.94
N ALA A 285 -25.46 10.95 -3.76
CA ALA A 285 -24.85 10.14 -2.72
C ALA A 285 -25.88 9.18 -2.06
N PRO A 286 -25.45 8.04 -1.48
CA PRO A 286 -26.33 7.15 -0.71
C PRO A 286 -26.85 7.80 0.57
N THR A 287 -28.14 7.64 0.90
CA THR A 287 -28.77 8.17 2.12
C THR A 287 -28.66 7.23 3.31
N ALA A 288 -28.44 5.95 3.05
CA ALA A 288 -28.32 4.91 4.05
C ALA A 288 -26.97 4.20 3.92
N PHE A 289 -26.45 3.73 5.05
CA PHE A 289 -25.26 2.90 5.08
C PHE A 289 -25.59 1.50 4.56
N SER A 290 -24.74 0.97 3.69
CA SER A 290 -24.80 -0.40 3.19
C SER A 290 -23.40 -1.02 3.17
N SER A 291 -23.35 -2.35 3.18
CA SER A 291 -22.12 -3.14 3.16
C SER A 291 -22.40 -4.52 2.55
N PRO A 292 -21.40 -5.23 2.00
CA PRO A 292 -20.00 -4.82 1.87
C PRO A 292 -19.81 -3.69 0.83
N ASN A 293 -18.62 -3.07 0.83
CA ASN A 293 -18.25 -2.15 -0.25
C ASN A 293 -18.12 -2.92 -1.57
N GLU A 294 -18.58 -2.29 -2.65
CA GLU A 294 -18.34 -2.76 -4.01
C GLU A 294 -16.90 -2.43 -4.43
N THR A 295 -16.29 -3.33 -5.19
CA THR A 295 -15.02 -3.11 -5.88
C THR A 295 -15.22 -3.28 -7.38
N SER A 296 -14.30 -2.76 -8.21
CA SER A 296 -14.37 -2.97 -9.66
C SER A 296 -14.40 -4.45 -10.04
N TRP A 297 -13.87 -5.35 -9.20
CA TRP A 297 -13.89 -6.79 -9.41
C TRP A 297 -15.25 -7.42 -9.08
N THR A 298 -15.89 -7.03 -7.97
CA THR A 298 -17.25 -7.51 -7.65
C THR A 298 -18.26 -6.99 -8.67
N TYR A 299 -18.12 -5.73 -9.09
CA TYR A 299 -18.93 -5.14 -10.13
C TYR A 299 -18.76 -5.88 -11.47
N PHE A 300 -17.50 -6.14 -11.89
CA PHE A 300 -17.23 -6.89 -13.11
C PHE A 300 -17.89 -8.28 -13.12
N ARG A 301 -17.89 -8.99 -11.98
CA ARG A 301 -18.58 -10.28 -11.84
C ARG A 301 -20.10 -10.14 -12.06
N LYS A 302 -20.74 -9.11 -11.47
CA LYS A 302 -22.17 -8.82 -11.68
C LYS A 302 -22.45 -8.48 -13.15
N TRP A 303 -21.59 -7.68 -13.75
CA TRP A 303 -21.68 -7.29 -15.16
C TRP A 303 -21.60 -8.51 -16.10
N LEU A 304 -20.67 -9.45 -15.85
CA LEU A 304 -20.60 -10.72 -16.59
C LEU A 304 -21.90 -11.53 -16.46
N ALA A 305 -22.42 -11.67 -15.24
CA ALA A 305 -23.67 -12.39 -14.99
C ALA A 305 -24.84 -11.82 -15.79
N GLN A 306 -24.97 -10.48 -15.84
CA GLN A 306 -26.03 -9.78 -16.58
C GLN A 306 -25.94 -9.99 -18.09
N LYS A 307 -24.72 -10.11 -18.63
CA LYS A 307 -24.47 -10.34 -20.06
C LYS A 307 -24.61 -11.81 -20.47
N GLY A 308 -24.94 -12.71 -19.55
CA GLY A 308 -24.88 -14.15 -19.79
C GLY A 308 -23.45 -14.68 -20.00
N GLY A 309 -22.44 -13.88 -19.63
CA GLY A 309 -21.04 -14.28 -19.63
C GLY A 309 -20.79 -15.27 -18.50
N GLY A 310 -20.51 -16.52 -18.86
CA GLY A 310 -20.32 -17.61 -17.92
C GLY A 310 -18.89 -17.79 -17.41
N ARG A 311 -18.79 -18.55 -16.33
CA ARG A 311 -17.56 -19.21 -15.88
C ARG A 311 -17.06 -20.17 -16.97
N VAL A 312 -15.79 -20.61 -16.90
CA VAL A 312 -15.23 -21.58 -17.88
C VAL A 312 -16.03 -22.88 -17.96
N ASP A 313 -16.76 -23.22 -16.88
CA ASP A 313 -17.63 -24.39 -16.78
C ASP A 313 -19.00 -24.22 -17.48
N GLY A 314 -19.26 -23.08 -18.13
CA GLY A 314 -20.50 -22.79 -18.84
C GLY A 314 -21.67 -22.36 -17.95
N THR A 315 -21.47 -22.24 -16.64
CA THR A 315 -22.50 -21.74 -15.72
C THR A 315 -22.47 -20.21 -15.61
N VAL A 316 -23.63 -19.60 -15.38
CA VAL A 316 -23.75 -18.15 -15.15
C VAL A 316 -23.04 -17.80 -13.84
N ALA A 317 -22.30 -16.68 -13.83
CA ALA A 317 -21.69 -16.16 -12.61
C ALA A 317 -22.75 -15.94 -11.52
N GLY A 318 -22.83 -16.85 -10.54
CA GLY A 318 -23.80 -16.78 -9.44
C GLY A 318 -23.46 -15.70 -8.40
N PRO A 319 -24.39 -15.38 -7.47
CA PRO A 319 -24.14 -14.46 -6.37
C PRO A 319 -22.98 -14.93 -5.49
N GLU A 320 -22.32 -13.98 -4.84
CA GLU A 320 -21.12 -14.18 -4.03
C GLU A 320 -21.36 -15.19 -2.89
N PRO A 321 -20.44 -16.14 -2.61
CA PRO A 321 -20.35 -16.69 -1.27
C PRO A 321 -19.92 -15.57 -0.32
N ALA A 322 -20.47 -15.49 0.88
CA ALA A 322 -20.18 -14.42 1.83
C ALA A 322 -18.67 -14.36 2.17
N VAL A 323 -17.93 -13.44 1.54
CA VAL A 323 -16.55 -13.13 1.91
C VAL A 323 -16.57 -12.02 2.97
N ALA A 324 -15.71 -12.15 3.97
CA ALA A 324 -15.56 -11.15 5.02
C ALA A 324 -15.30 -9.76 4.41
N ALA A 325 -15.95 -8.74 4.97
CA ALA A 325 -15.89 -7.35 4.50
C ALA A 325 -14.45 -6.91 4.19
N VAL A 326 -14.21 -6.51 2.95
CA VAL A 326 -12.98 -5.83 2.53
C VAL A 326 -12.91 -4.51 3.29
N THR A 327 -12.02 -4.43 4.27
CA THR A 327 -11.79 -3.23 5.09
C THR A 327 -10.44 -2.61 4.77
N GLY A 328 -10.12 -2.44 3.48
CA GLY A 328 -9.04 -1.54 3.09
C GLY A 328 -9.39 -0.14 3.56
N SER A 329 -8.73 0.34 4.60
CA SER A 329 -9.00 1.64 5.21
C SER A 329 -7.84 2.59 4.92
N LEU A 330 -8.13 3.89 4.78
CA LEU A 330 -7.15 5.00 4.67
C LEU A 330 -6.11 5.05 5.81
N ASN A 331 -6.21 4.16 6.81
CA ASN A 331 -5.38 4.09 8.01
C ASN A 331 -4.81 2.69 8.27
N ASP A 332 -4.88 1.77 7.32
CA ASP A 332 -4.13 0.53 7.49
C ASP A 332 -2.66 0.91 7.52
N ALA A 333 -2.01 0.66 8.66
CA ALA A 333 -0.57 0.88 8.74
C ALA A 333 0.06 0.09 7.59
N PRO A 334 0.98 0.70 6.80
CA PRO A 334 1.79 -0.08 5.90
C PRO A 334 2.36 -1.27 6.68
N PRO A 335 2.44 -2.47 6.10
CA PRO A 335 3.24 -3.53 6.69
C PRO A 335 4.57 -2.93 7.15
N ALA A 336 5.04 -3.26 8.35
CA ALA A 336 6.18 -2.58 9.00
C ALA A 336 7.43 -2.45 8.09
N GLU A 337 7.55 -3.36 7.12
CA GLU A 337 8.53 -3.41 6.04
C GLU A 337 8.56 -2.15 5.14
N ALA A 338 7.42 -1.50 4.87
CA ALA A 338 7.36 -0.31 4.01
C ALA A 338 7.80 0.98 4.71
N ARG A 339 7.74 1.04 6.05
CA ARG A 339 8.20 2.21 6.83
C ARG A 339 9.73 2.29 6.92
N ALA A 340 10.43 1.15 6.81
CA ALA A 340 11.89 1.11 6.81
C ALA A 340 12.50 1.68 5.52
N ALA A 341 11.82 1.57 4.38
CA ALA A 341 12.34 2.05 3.09
C ALA A 341 12.34 3.58 2.95
N VAL A 342 11.39 4.28 3.58
CA VAL A 342 11.28 5.76 3.47
C VAL A 342 12.32 6.47 4.36
N ALA A 343 12.76 5.84 5.45
CA ALA A 343 13.78 6.43 6.33
C ALA A 343 15.22 6.31 5.77
N VAL A 344 15.47 5.35 4.88
CA VAL A 344 16.80 5.15 4.27
C VAL A 344 17.01 6.03 3.02
N GLY A 345 15.94 6.54 2.40
CA GLY A 345 16.01 7.42 1.23
C GLY A 345 16.31 8.90 1.53
N ALA A 346 16.20 9.34 2.78
CA ALA A 346 16.41 10.75 3.17
C ALA A 346 17.87 11.09 3.56
N ALA A 347 18.78 10.11 3.53
CA ALA A 347 20.19 10.30 3.94
C ALA A 347 21.21 10.10 2.81
N ALA A 348 20.78 9.98 1.55
CA ALA A 348 21.68 9.68 0.44
C ALA A 348 21.44 10.57 -0.80
N THR A 349 21.61 11.89 -0.69
CA THR A 349 22.08 12.71 -1.83
C THR A 349 22.60 14.08 -1.38
N THR A 350 23.89 14.16 -1.10
CA THR A 350 24.68 15.38 -1.36
C THR A 350 26.12 14.95 -1.56
N THR A 351 26.54 14.88 -2.82
CA THR A 351 27.92 15.14 -3.24
C THR A 351 27.91 15.27 -4.76
N ALA A 352 27.71 16.51 -5.22
CA ALA A 352 28.08 16.92 -6.55
C ALA A 352 29.60 16.96 -6.64
N ALA A 353 30.13 16.39 -7.72
CA ALA A 353 31.53 16.39 -8.07
C ALA A 353 32.06 17.81 -8.33
N ALA A 354 33.23 18.12 -7.79
CA ALA A 354 34.18 19.05 -8.36
C ALA A 354 35.58 18.51 -8.07
N ALA A 355 36.35 18.32 -9.13
CA ALA A 355 37.76 17.95 -9.09
C ALA A 355 38.60 19.13 -8.60
N ASP A 356 39.63 18.86 -7.80
CA ASP A 356 41.01 19.21 -8.10
C ASP A 356 41.95 18.61 -7.04
N GLY A 357 43.21 18.42 -7.43
CA GLY A 357 44.19 17.55 -6.79
C GLY A 357 44.78 18.07 -5.47
N ASP A 358 45.34 17.13 -4.72
CA ASP A 358 46.79 17.00 -4.44
C ASP A 358 47.09 16.48 -3.02
N GLY A 359 48.10 15.60 -2.97
CA GLY A 359 48.98 15.21 -1.86
C GLY A 359 48.55 15.14 -0.38
N GLY A 360 48.80 13.99 0.24
CA GLY A 360 49.33 13.94 1.62
C GLY A 360 48.60 13.00 2.58
N GLY A 361 49.26 11.90 2.94
CA GLY A 361 48.74 10.89 3.87
C GLY A 361 48.81 11.30 5.34
N ALA A 362 48.03 10.61 6.17
CA ALA A 362 48.39 10.17 7.52
C ALA A 362 47.32 9.21 8.05
N SER A 363 47.78 8.12 8.65
CA SER A 363 47.00 7.14 9.37
C SER A 363 46.43 7.69 10.68
N SER A 364 45.20 7.33 11.00
CA SER A 364 44.79 7.09 12.39
C SER A 364 43.50 6.27 12.43
N THR A 365 43.63 5.03 12.91
CA THR A 365 42.55 4.17 13.40
C THR A 365 41.68 4.87 14.46
N PRO A 366 40.36 4.68 14.47
CA PRO A 366 39.57 4.81 15.67
C PRO A 366 39.13 3.45 16.23
N SER A 367 39.21 3.42 17.56
CA SER A 367 38.85 2.40 18.52
C SER A 367 37.44 1.83 18.36
N ALA A 368 37.33 0.53 18.64
CA ALA A 368 36.08 -0.18 18.88
C ALA A 368 35.33 0.40 20.09
N ALA A 369 34.02 0.60 19.94
CA ALA A 369 33.05 0.72 21.03
C ALA A 369 31.83 -0.15 20.67
N ALA A 370 31.41 -0.91 21.66
CA ALA A 370 30.57 -2.11 21.55
C ALA A 370 29.19 -1.87 20.92
N ALA A 371 28.83 -2.71 19.95
CA ALA A 371 27.48 -2.86 19.44
C ALA A 371 26.64 -3.64 20.45
N ALA A 372 25.63 -2.99 21.04
CA ALA A 372 24.55 -3.67 21.73
C ALA A 372 23.73 -4.46 20.70
N THR A 373 23.77 -5.79 20.79
CA THR A 373 22.97 -6.70 19.97
C THR A 373 21.50 -6.50 20.29
N ALA A 374 20.74 -5.94 19.34
CA ALA A 374 19.29 -5.93 19.40
C ALA A 374 18.76 -7.38 19.29
N SER A 375 17.82 -7.74 20.17
CA SER A 375 17.06 -9.00 20.03
C SER A 375 16.37 -9.03 18.66
N PRO A 376 16.33 -10.18 17.98
CA PRO A 376 15.66 -10.32 16.69
C PRO A 376 14.17 -9.97 16.81
N ALA A 377 13.62 -9.37 15.76
CA ALA A 377 12.20 -9.08 15.64
C ALA A 377 11.38 -10.38 15.75
N ALA A 378 10.21 -10.29 16.37
CA ALA A 378 9.28 -11.40 16.48
C ALA A 378 9.04 -12.02 15.08
N PRO A 379 9.08 -13.36 14.94
CA PRO A 379 8.73 -14.00 13.67
C PRO A 379 7.35 -13.54 13.23
N THR A 380 7.16 -13.32 11.93
CA THR A 380 5.86 -13.21 11.26
C THR A 380 5.79 -14.25 10.14
N PRO A 381 4.61 -14.77 9.77
CA PRO A 381 4.50 -15.82 8.74
C PRO A 381 5.25 -15.51 7.44
N GLY A 382 5.33 -14.24 7.02
CA GLY A 382 6.09 -13.84 5.84
C GLY A 382 7.61 -13.87 6.00
N SER A 383 8.13 -13.56 7.20
CA SER A 383 9.57 -13.41 7.47
C SER A 383 10.38 -14.71 7.42
N VAL A 384 9.71 -15.86 7.53
CA VAL A 384 10.33 -17.20 7.59
C VAL A 384 10.19 -18.00 6.29
N ALA A 385 9.42 -17.50 5.32
CA ALA A 385 9.04 -18.24 4.13
C ALA A 385 10.25 -18.50 3.19
N ALA A 386 10.39 -19.75 2.72
CA ALA A 386 11.45 -20.10 1.78
C ALA A 386 11.28 -19.38 0.42
N ALA A 387 12.32 -18.72 -0.10
CA ALA A 387 12.37 -18.20 -1.45
C ALA A 387 12.51 -19.39 -2.41
N GLY A 388 11.44 -19.67 -3.16
CA GLY A 388 11.47 -20.50 -4.37
C GLY A 388 11.58 -22.02 -4.16
N GLY A 389 10.47 -22.73 -4.39
CA GLY A 389 10.42 -24.18 -4.59
C GLY A 389 9.38 -24.87 -3.70
N ARG A 390 8.29 -25.36 -4.31
CA ARG A 390 7.34 -26.27 -3.64
C ARG A 390 8.12 -27.53 -3.22
N PRO A 391 8.23 -27.87 -1.91
CA PRO A 391 8.80 -29.16 -1.53
C PRO A 391 7.87 -30.27 -2.06
N PRO A 392 8.40 -31.43 -2.47
CA PRO A 392 7.55 -32.56 -2.84
C PRO A 392 6.69 -32.93 -1.62
N PRO A 393 5.43 -33.35 -1.81
CA PRO A 393 4.64 -33.90 -0.72
C PRO A 393 5.37 -35.15 -0.22
N VAL A 394 5.89 -35.11 1.01
CA VAL A 394 6.31 -36.35 1.67
C VAL A 394 5.06 -37.15 2.02
N SER A 395 5.13 -38.42 1.64
CA SER A 395 4.07 -39.43 1.59
C SER A 395 3.19 -39.48 2.84
N ALA A 396 1.91 -39.77 2.62
CA ALA A 396 0.87 -40.05 3.60
C ALA A 396 1.08 -41.34 4.43
N ASP A 397 2.32 -41.83 4.57
CA ASP A 397 2.63 -43.03 5.35
C ASP A 397 3.42 -42.70 6.62
N ALA A 398 2.78 -43.05 7.75
CA ALA A 398 3.21 -43.01 9.14
C ALA A 398 2.77 -41.78 9.95
N ALA A 399 1.80 -42.00 10.82
CA ALA A 399 1.56 -41.24 12.05
C ALA A 399 2.80 -41.35 12.97
N ARG A 400 3.90 -40.72 12.58
CA ARG A 400 5.13 -40.71 13.38
C ARG A 400 4.90 -39.79 14.57
N THR A 401 4.95 -40.38 15.75
CA THR A 401 4.89 -39.64 16.99
C THR A 401 6.30 -39.26 17.42
N TYR A 402 6.52 -37.98 17.64
CA TYR A 402 7.76 -37.43 18.17
C TYR A 402 7.57 -37.14 19.65
N THR A 403 8.45 -37.67 20.49
CA THR A 403 8.67 -37.14 21.83
C THR A 403 9.49 -35.85 21.74
N ARG A 404 9.46 -35.03 22.79
CA ARG A 404 10.30 -33.81 22.85
C ARG A 404 11.79 -34.07 22.66
N SER A 405 12.31 -35.18 23.18
CA SER A 405 13.72 -35.56 22.99
C SER A 405 14.03 -35.93 21.54
N GLN A 406 13.10 -36.61 20.85
CA GLN A 406 13.22 -36.89 19.41
C GLN A 406 13.07 -35.62 18.57
N LEU A 407 12.21 -34.69 18.97
CA LEU A 407 12.11 -33.38 18.32
C LEU A 407 13.43 -32.60 18.45
N ARG A 408 14.07 -32.60 19.63
CA ARG A 408 15.37 -31.96 19.85
C ARG A 408 16.49 -32.50 18.95
N ALA A 409 16.44 -33.78 18.57
CA ALA A 409 17.41 -34.35 17.64
C ALA A 409 17.32 -33.72 16.23
N GLY A 410 16.16 -33.16 15.88
CA GLY A 410 15.93 -32.36 14.66
C GLY A 410 16.36 -30.90 14.77
N SER A 411 17.30 -30.55 15.66
CA SER A 411 17.82 -29.17 15.82
C SER A 411 18.90 -28.78 14.80
N GLY A 412 19.28 -29.69 13.88
CA GLY A 412 20.22 -29.37 12.81
C GLY A 412 21.69 -29.37 13.19
N GLY A 413 22.11 -30.23 14.14
CA GLY A 413 23.50 -30.32 14.61
C GLY A 413 24.56 -30.65 13.54
N SER A 414 24.15 -31.01 12.31
CA SER A 414 25.02 -31.09 11.14
C SER A 414 24.35 -30.46 9.90
N PRO A 415 25.13 -30.08 8.86
CA PRO A 415 24.59 -29.46 7.65
C PRO A 415 23.57 -30.31 6.89
N SER A 416 23.55 -31.63 7.10
CA SER A 416 22.61 -32.56 6.47
C SER A 416 21.48 -33.04 7.38
N ALA A 417 21.53 -32.78 8.70
CA ALA A 417 20.52 -33.23 9.65
C ALA A 417 19.20 -32.45 9.53
N PRO A 418 18.02 -33.11 9.49
CA PRO A 418 16.74 -32.44 9.28
C PRO A 418 16.46 -31.39 10.36
N LEU A 419 15.79 -30.30 9.97
CA LEU A 419 15.32 -29.25 10.86
C LEU A 419 13.83 -29.43 11.14
N LEU A 420 13.47 -29.68 12.38
CA LEU A 420 12.08 -29.94 12.78
C LEU A 420 11.55 -28.85 13.71
N VAL A 421 10.29 -28.45 13.57
CA VAL A 421 9.62 -27.49 14.47
C VAL A 421 8.28 -28.07 14.94
N GLY A 422 8.03 -28.03 16.24
CA GLY A 422 6.74 -28.39 16.82
C GLY A 422 5.80 -27.18 16.88
N LEU A 423 4.54 -27.34 16.48
CA LEU A 423 3.51 -26.30 16.58
C LEU A 423 2.13 -26.93 16.74
N ARG A 424 1.45 -26.63 17.86
CA ARG A 424 0.11 -27.10 18.24
C ARG A 424 -0.05 -28.62 18.10
N GLY A 425 0.94 -29.37 18.59
CA GLY A 425 0.95 -30.84 18.53
C GLY A 425 1.30 -31.44 17.17
N LEU A 426 1.63 -30.62 16.16
CA LEU A 426 2.14 -31.07 14.87
C LEU A 426 3.65 -30.86 14.78
N VAL A 427 4.34 -31.69 14.00
CA VAL A 427 5.78 -31.55 13.71
C VAL A 427 5.97 -31.25 12.23
N PHE A 428 6.66 -30.16 11.93
CA PHE A 428 6.94 -29.67 10.58
C PHE A 428 8.42 -29.86 10.23
N ASP A 429 8.71 -30.28 8.99
CA ASP A 429 10.06 -30.28 8.44
C ASP A 429 10.35 -28.94 7.75
N VAL A 430 11.19 -28.13 8.38
CA VAL A 430 11.57 -26.80 7.91
C VAL A 430 12.94 -26.78 7.22
N SER A 431 13.46 -27.95 6.82
CA SER A 431 14.80 -28.09 6.22
C SER A 431 14.97 -27.27 4.93
N THR A 432 13.90 -27.03 4.17
CA THR A 432 13.92 -26.17 2.96
C THR A 432 14.13 -24.69 3.27
N ALA A 433 13.95 -24.28 4.53
CA ALA A 433 14.17 -22.93 5.03
C ALA A 433 15.38 -22.86 5.99
N ARG A 434 16.44 -23.65 5.73
CA ARG A 434 17.69 -23.64 6.52
C ARG A 434 18.28 -22.27 6.79
N ARG A 435 18.16 -21.32 5.86
CA ARG A 435 18.61 -19.91 6.03
C ARG A 435 17.80 -19.09 7.05
N HIS A 436 16.78 -19.69 7.64
CA HIS A 436 15.92 -19.09 8.66
C HIS A 436 15.99 -19.91 9.96
N TYR A 437 15.96 -21.24 9.84
CA TYR A 437 15.84 -22.18 10.97
C TYR A 437 17.14 -22.93 11.30
N GLY A 438 18.19 -22.79 10.49
CA GLY A 438 19.46 -23.47 10.68
C GLY A 438 20.29 -22.87 11.84
N PRO A 439 21.32 -23.59 12.31
CA PRO A 439 22.18 -23.07 13.38
C PRO A 439 22.78 -21.70 13.04
N GLY A 440 22.62 -20.73 13.94
CA GLY A 440 23.11 -19.36 13.74
C GLY A 440 22.14 -18.41 13.01
N GLU A 441 21.04 -18.93 12.47
CA GLU A 441 20.02 -18.13 11.79
C GLU A 441 19.00 -17.52 12.77
N PRO A 442 18.24 -16.47 12.36
CA PRO A 442 17.36 -15.73 13.26
C PRO A 442 16.32 -16.56 14.01
N TYR A 443 15.88 -17.68 13.45
CA TYR A 443 14.85 -18.55 14.02
C TYR A 443 15.37 -19.93 14.44
N ALA A 444 16.69 -20.09 14.55
CA ALA A 444 17.34 -21.32 15.04
C ALA A 444 16.79 -21.79 16.40
N ALA A 445 16.36 -20.84 17.25
CA ALA A 445 15.81 -21.12 18.57
C ALA A 445 14.50 -21.92 18.54
N LEU A 446 13.76 -21.89 17.43
CA LEU A 446 12.50 -22.62 17.24
C LEU A 446 12.74 -24.09 16.86
N THR A 447 13.89 -24.38 16.27
CA THR A 447 14.21 -25.70 15.75
C THR A 447 14.47 -26.70 16.86
N GLY A 448 13.87 -27.88 16.73
CA GLY A 448 13.91 -28.98 17.69
C GLY A 448 13.08 -28.72 18.96
N ARG A 449 12.13 -27.78 18.93
CA ARG A 449 11.30 -27.40 20.08
C ARG A 449 9.82 -27.25 19.69
N ASP A 450 8.96 -27.31 20.70
CA ASP A 450 7.56 -26.87 20.57
C ASP A 450 7.51 -25.35 20.61
N ALA A 451 7.39 -24.74 19.44
CA ALA A 451 7.41 -23.30 19.20
C ALA A 451 6.03 -22.64 19.35
N THR A 452 5.01 -23.37 19.79
CA THR A 452 3.60 -22.90 19.85
C THR A 452 3.44 -21.52 20.48
N ARG A 453 4.11 -21.26 21.61
CA ARG A 453 4.05 -19.96 22.28
C ARG A 453 4.97 -18.94 21.65
N ALA A 454 6.21 -19.32 21.35
CA ALA A 454 7.22 -18.41 20.81
C ALA A 454 6.76 -17.75 19.50
N LEU A 455 6.01 -18.48 18.66
CA LEU A 455 5.47 -17.94 17.41
C LEU A 455 4.39 -16.87 17.63
N VAL A 456 3.59 -16.97 18.69
CA VAL A 456 2.53 -15.98 18.99
C VAL A 456 2.95 -14.88 19.96
N THR A 457 3.95 -15.12 20.80
CA THR A 457 4.48 -14.10 21.73
C THR A 457 5.65 -13.32 21.15
N GLY A 458 6.32 -13.88 20.13
CA GLY A 458 7.56 -13.33 19.60
C GLY A 458 8.77 -13.51 20.53
N GLU A 459 8.58 -14.21 21.66
CA GLU A 459 9.63 -14.40 22.66
C GLU A 459 10.45 -15.66 22.33
N LEU A 460 11.67 -15.44 21.85
CA LEU A 460 12.60 -16.52 21.49
C LEU A 460 13.48 -16.97 22.68
N SER A 461 13.33 -16.34 23.85
CA SER A 461 13.85 -16.83 25.13
C SER A 461 12.85 -17.81 25.76
N GLY A 462 13.28 -19.03 26.11
CA GLY A 462 12.38 -20.01 26.74
C GLY A 462 11.31 -20.59 25.80
N VAL A 463 11.65 -20.77 24.51
CA VAL A 463 10.76 -21.19 23.40
C VAL A 463 9.85 -22.38 23.70
N GLU A 464 10.27 -23.30 24.56
CA GLU A 464 9.63 -24.60 24.68
C GLU A 464 8.31 -24.55 25.47
N TRP A 465 7.22 -24.86 24.78
CA TRP A 465 5.91 -25.01 25.43
C TRP A 465 5.92 -26.18 26.43
N PRO A 466 5.37 -26.06 27.66
CA PRO A 466 5.37 -27.16 28.66
C PRO A 466 4.51 -28.36 28.26
N ALA A 467 4.90 -29.57 28.71
CA ALA A 467 4.21 -30.84 28.36
C ALA A 467 2.78 -30.93 28.90
N GLY A 468 2.49 -30.25 30.01
CA GLY A 468 1.15 -30.14 30.58
C GLY A 468 0.31 -28.98 30.03
N GLY A 469 0.80 -28.28 29.00
CA GLY A 469 0.24 -26.99 28.59
C GLY A 469 0.81 -25.85 29.44
N GLY A 470 1.17 -24.74 28.79
CA GLY A 470 1.51 -23.49 29.48
C GLY A 470 0.27 -22.72 29.92
N PRO A 471 0.44 -21.54 30.52
CA PRO A 471 -0.67 -20.61 30.77
C PRO A 471 -1.49 -20.40 29.50
N PRO A 472 -2.83 -20.37 29.58
CA PRO A 472 -3.69 -20.29 28.40
C PRO A 472 -3.34 -19.08 27.55
N LEU A 473 -3.38 -19.26 26.23
CA LEU A 473 -3.24 -18.17 25.29
C LEU A 473 -4.49 -17.28 25.37
N SER A 474 -4.31 -15.97 25.25
CA SER A 474 -5.44 -15.05 25.10
C SER A 474 -6.21 -15.34 23.81
N ALA A 475 -7.46 -14.89 23.72
CA ALA A 475 -8.26 -15.06 22.49
C ALA A 475 -7.59 -14.49 21.24
N ALA A 476 -6.84 -13.37 21.38
CA ALA A 476 -6.06 -12.81 20.29
C ALA A 476 -4.89 -13.72 19.87
N GLN A 477 -4.15 -14.27 20.85
CA GLN A 477 -3.05 -15.20 20.58
C GLN A 477 -3.53 -16.53 20.01
N GLU A 478 -4.73 -17.00 20.34
CA GLU A 478 -5.33 -18.18 19.72
C GLU A 478 -5.66 -17.95 18.23
N VAL A 479 -6.13 -16.75 17.87
CA VAL A 479 -6.35 -16.35 16.47
C VAL A 479 -5.02 -16.28 15.71
N ASP A 480 -4.00 -15.67 16.32
CA ASP A 480 -2.66 -15.61 15.73
C ASP A 480 -2.05 -17.01 15.57
N LEU A 481 -2.25 -17.89 16.55
CA LEU A 481 -1.82 -19.28 16.49
C LEU A 481 -2.47 -20.03 15.34
N ALA A 482 -3.76 -19.80 15.08
CA ALA A 482 -4.45 -20.39 13.94
C ALA A 482 -3.84 -19.92 12.61
N GLY A 483 -3.46 -18.64 12.51
CA GLY A 483 -2.73 -18.10 11.36
C GLY A 483 -1.36 -18.76 11.15
N TRP A 484 -0.61 -18.97 12.23
CA TRP A 484 0.68 -19.68 12.21
C TRP A 484 0.55 -21.14 11.78
N VAL A 485 -0.44 -21.87 12.31
CA VAL A 485 -0.69 -23.26 11.92
C VAL A 485 -1.05 -23.35 10.44
N ALA A 486 -1.92 -22.46 9.95
CA ALA A 486 -2.30 -22.41 8.54
C ALA A 486 -1.10 -22.11 7.63
N PHE A 487 -0.25 -21.15 8.01
CA PHE A 487 0.97 -20.84 7.29
C PHE A 487 1.95 -22.02 7.26
N MET A 488 2.25 -22.62 8.42
CA MET A 488 3.21 -23.72 8.53
C MET A 488 2.74 -24.94 7.74
N THR A 489 1.45 -25.27 7.79
CA THR A 489 0.84 -26.38 7.03
C THR A 489 0.87 -26.13 5.53
N LYS A 490 0.72 -24.88 5.08
CA LYS A 490 0.84 -24.52 3.67
C LYS A 490 2.28 -24.57 3.16
N THR A 491 3.23 -24.23 4.02
CA THR A 491 4.62 -23.93 3.61
C THR A 491 5.56 -25.13 3.80
N TYR A 492 5.34 -25.93 4.83
CA TYR A 492 6.23 -27.02 5.22
C TYR A 492 5.46 -28.35 5.32
N PRO A 493 6.10 -29.48 4.99
CA PRO A 493 5.48 -30.78 5.22
C PRO A 493 5.28 -31.06 6.70
N VAL A 494 4.08 -31.55 7.05
CA VAL A 494 3.80 -32.15 8.36
C VAL A 494 4.37 -33.57 8.35
N VAL A 495 5.30 -33.86 9.25
CA VAL A 495 6.01 -35.15 9.32
C VAL A 495 5.61 -36.00 10.53
N GLY A 496 4.72 -35.50 11.37
CA GLY A 496 4.20 -36.25 12.52
C GLY A 496 3.46 -35.39 13.54
N THR A 497 3.17 -36.00 14.70
CA THR A 497 2.57 -35.34 15.87
C THR A 497 3.54 -35.33 17.04
N LEU A 498 3.47 -34.30 17.88
CA LEU A 498 4.27 -34.14 19.09
C LEU A 498 3.45 -34.62 20.30
N VAL A 499 4.04 -35.50 21.12
CA VAL A 499 3.45 -36.01 22.37
C VAL A 499 4.31 -35.72 23.59
#